data_AF-A0A4V6M260-F1
#
_entry.id   AF-A0A4V6M260-F1
#
_cell.length_a   1.000
_cell.length_b   1.000
_cell.length_c   1.000
_cell.angle_alpha   90.00
_cell.angle_beta   90.00
_cell.angle_gamma   90.00
#
_symmetry.space_group_name_H-M   'P 1'
#
loop_
_entity.id
_entity.type
_entity.pdbx_description
1 polymer ?
#
loop_
_entity_poly.entity_id
_entity_poly.type
_entity_poly.pdbx_seq_one_letter_code
_entity_poly.pdbx_strand_id
1 'polypeptide(L)'
;MSLLFSQDDLAALCRERPVFPGEYHIQNELYGLHRLLGEYAGLPADRPLPWAMEHAITFGSPEPYEAELATPLPIRLAITEEQAAALRARGGRPVHAIGSAYFYMRELFARRYGESAPPRAGTIVFPDKSTTHQDTDYDRDRFAADLAALPDEYQPVAVSVFWRDWQRGCHEPFARAGLRLVTSGHPYDPLFLFRQHDLCRRFRYACSNDLSTSFCLSVLSGCRFFHRPTGGLTVTRGGVASSYPEEPTLQLPGKRECVAAAPFQPASSPDLQVRLAERYAGRASVRPPEFFRRLYDEGHRALLSLPAGDQDFDAPGPAHRLAAWRGWGIDADGWARAAFGFTTPAGPCGVRLELDVLPGAVPEWPLAEVRAGGESLALRLVPGRVAIEVPGGCDVEIRGSAEFPLGPRHRGLRVVRVARLARAASRAWSWPGEPPAPRPADFRDGGPKGWITQGVDTDGWCAIRCRATGKVPAGFTAARLRLRVPPRAKGVWGLRCGRSVTRVAVGPGEWDLIVPVVGGLVDVLVESDWADTVSEVDQRVRSFLLLSASWQRSNELCLRPHVPVQPSV
;
A
#
# COMPACT_ATOMS: atom_id res chain seq x y z
N MET A 1 6.85 20.13 27.03
CA MET A 1 7.44 18.83 26.66
C MET A 1 7.10 18.55 25.19
N SER A 2 8.07 18.62 24.28
CA SER A 2 7.81 18.40 22.84
C SER A 2 7.63 16.91 22.56
N LEU A 3 6.49 16.52 22.00
CA LEU A 3 6.16 15.13 21.64
C LEU A 3 6.76 14.80 20.26
N LEU A 4 7.16 13.54 20.02
CA LEU A 4 7.63 13.13 18.69
C LEU A 4 6.46 13.10 17.70
N PHE A 5 5.27 12.81 18.20
CA PHE A 5 4.03 12.85 17.45
C PHE A 5 3.14 13.96 18.00
N SER A 6 2.72 14.88 17.12
CA SER A 6 1.85 16.00 17.51
C SER A 6 0.56 15.51 18.19
N GLN A 7 0.10 16.30 19.15
CA GLN A 7 -1.17 16.15 19.87
C GLN A 7 -1.99 17.44 19.78
N ASP A 8 -1.68 18.31 18.81
CA ASP A 8 -2.24 19.66 18.73
C ASP A 8 -3.66 19.65 18.15
N ASP A 9 -4.01 18.61 17.38
CA ASP A 9 -5.33 18.40 16.81
C ASP A 9 -5.85 16.99 17.11
N LEU A 10 -6.39 16.83 18.32
CA LEU A 10 -7.00 15.57 18.77
C LEU A 10 -8.23 15.20 17.93
N ALA A 11 -8.98 16.19 17.45
CA ALA A 11 -10.14 15.97 16.60
C ALA A 11 -9.74 15.31 15.28
N ALA A 12 -8.65 15.75 14.64
CA ALA A 12 -8.12 15.11 13.44
C ALA A 12 -7.57 13.70 13.70
N LEU A 13 -6.91 13.48 14.84
CA LEU A 13 -6.40 12.16 15.22
C LEU A 13 -7.52 11.14 15.50
N CYS A 14 -8.62 11.59 16.11
CA CYS A 14 -9.79 10.78 16.47
C CYS A 14 -10.88 10.73 15.39
N ARG A 15 -10.74 11.52 14.32
CA ARG A 15 -11.73 11.53 13.22
C ARG A 15 -11.91 10.14 12.64
N GLU A 16 -13.15 9.82 12.32
CA GLU A 16 -13.50 8.59 11.59
C GLU A 16 -12.61 8.46 10.35
N ARG A 17 -12.09 7.26 10.13
CA ARG A 17 -11.29 6.98 8.94
C ARG A 17 -12.06 6.06 8.02
N PRO A 18 -12.16 6.39 6.72
CA PRO A 18 -12.66 5.44 5.76
C PRO A 18 -11.82 4.17 5.83
N VAL A 19 -12.48 3.06 6.13
CA VAL A 19 -11.87 1.74 6.14
C VAL A 19 -11.66 1.35 4.69
N PHE A 20 -10.46 1.60 4.17
CA PHE A 20 -10.07 1.11 2.87
C PHE A 20 -9.38 -0.23 3.10
N PRO A 21 -10.00 -1.38 2.74
CA PRO A 21 -9.42 -2.67 3.02
C PRO A 21 -8.22 -2.89 2.09
N GLY A 22 -7.06 -2.38 2.50
CA GLY A 22 -5.77 -2.70 1.90
C GLY A 22 -5.35 -4.11 2.28
N GLU A 23 -5.77 -4.58 3.46
CA GLU A 23 -5.49 -5.92 3.98
C GLU A 23 -6.52 -6.98 3.59
N TYR A 24 -6.07 -8.24 3.48
CA TYR A 24 -6.99 -9.37 3.31
C TYR A 24 -7.89 -9.58 4.53
N HIS A 25 -7.35 -9.35 5.73
CA HIS A 25 -8.07 -9.40 7.00
C HIS A 25 -8.02 -8.03 7.65
N ILE A 26 -9.17 -7.36 7.75
CA ILE A 26 -9.20 -5.95 8.15
C ILE A 26 -8.65 -5.70 9.56
N GLN A 27 -8.70 -6.70 10.45
CA GLN A 27 -8.14 -6.54 11.79
C GLN A 27 -6.60 -6.42 11.78
N ASN A 28 -5.92 -6.82 10.70
CA ASN A 28 -4.49 -6.54 10.52
C ASN A 28 -4.22 -5.03 10.40
N GLU A 29 -5.21 -4.21 10.02
CA GLU A 29 -5.07 -2.76 9.94
C GLU A 29 -5.19 -2.06 11.29
N LEU A 30 -5.82 -2.72 12.27
CA LEU A 30 -5.95 -2.16 13.61
C LEU A 30 -4.56 -1.83 14.16
N TYR A 31 -4.47 -0.68 14.80
CA TYR A 31 -3.28 -0.10 15.43
C TYR A 31 -2.03 -0.02 14.53
N GLY A 32 -2.21 -0.08 13.20
CA GLY A 32 -1.11 -0.09 12.23
C GLY A 32 -0.32 -1.40 12.15
N LEU A 33 -0.88 -2.50 12.64
CA LEU A 33 -0.15 -3.77 12.81
C LEU A 33 0.45 -4.30 11.50
N HIS A 34 -0.30 -4.25 10.38
CA HIS A 34 0.17 -4.75 9.09
C HIS A 34 1.43 -4.03 8.59
N ARG A 35 1.43 -2.69 8.59
CA ARG A 35 2.58 -1.89 8.14
C ARG A 35 3.79 -2.12 9.02
N LEU A 36 3.56 -2.20 10.32
CA LEU A 36 4.58 -2.39 11.31
C LEU A 36 5.28 -3.74 11.14
N LEU A 37 4.53 -4.84 11.02
CA LEU A 37 5.11 -6.15 10.77
C LEU A 37 5.74 -6.25 9.38
N GLY A 38 5.10 -5.65 8.37
CA GLY A 38 5.63 -5.56 7.02
C GLY A 38 7.00 -4.89 7.00
N GLU A 39 7.13 -3.71 7.61
CA GLU A 39 8.40 -3.00 7.69
C GLU A 39 9.43 -3.72 8.55
N TYR A 40 9.03 -4.26 9.71
CA TYR A 40 9.92 -5.01 10.59
C TYR A 40 10.60 -6.16 9.84
N ALA A 41 9.83 -6.89 9.05
CA ALA A 41 10.28 -8.04 8.29
C ALA A 41 10.84 -7.68 6.90
N GLY A 42 10.70 -6.44 6.43
CA GLY A 42 11.07 -6.04 5.07
C GLY A 42 10.21 -6.72 3.99
N LEU A 43 8.92 -6.87 4.26
CA LEU A 43 7.92 -7.38 3.32
C LEU A 43 7.48 -6.28 2.34
N PRO A 44 6.93 -6.64 1.16
CA PRO A 44 6.44 -5.65 0.19
C PRO A 44 5.36 -4.74 0.79
N ALA A 45 5.62 -3.43 0.83
CA ALA A 45 4.75 -2.46 1.50
C ALA A 45 3.42 -2.21 0.78
N ASP A 46 3.34 -2.56 -0.51
CA ASP A 46 2.15 -2.45 -1.33
C ASP A 46 1.27 -3.70 -1.24
N ARG A 47 1.72 -4.79 -0.60
CA ARG A 47 1.00 -6.06 -0.56
C ARG A 47 0.41 -6.35 0.83
N PRO A 48 -0.84 -6.83 0.89
CA PRO A 48 -1.45 -7.29 2.14
C PRO A 48 -0.74 -8.51 2.74
N LEU A 49 -0.95 -8.71 4.03
CA LEU A 49 -0.39 -9.85 4.76
C LEU A 49 -1.27 -11.11 4.58
N PRO A 50 -0.70 -12.26 4.18
CA PRO A 50 -1.44 -13.49 3.87
C PRO A 50 -1.86 -14.30 5.11
N TRP A 51 -2.00 -13.65 6.26
CA TRP A 51 -2.39 -14.25 7.54
C TRP A 51 -3.30 -13.32 8.32
N ALA A 52 -4.08 -13.88 9.24
CA ALA A 52 -4.82 -13.11 10.23
C ALA A 52 -4.02 -13.04 11.53
N MET A 53 -4.00 -11.87 12.20
CA MET A 53 -3.34 -11.71 13.49
C MET A 53 -4.27 -11.27 14.61
N GLU A 54 -4.06 -11.82 15.79
CA GLU A 54 -4.63 -11.32 17.03
C GLU A 54 -4.12 -9.90 17.32
N HIS A 55 -5.02 -9.01 17.73
CA HIS A 55 -4.69 -7.61 18.03
C HIS A 55 -4.89 -7.25 19.51
N ALA A 56 -5.59 -8.09 20.28
CA ALA A 56 -5.89 -7.87 21.68
C ALA A 56 -5.13 -8.87 22.57
N ILE A 57 -4.60 -8.38 23.69
CA ILE A 57 -4.01 -9.23 24.72
C ILE A 57 -5.16 -9.78 25.57
N THR A 58 -5.32 -11.10 25.61
CA THR A 58 -6.51 -11.74 26.20
C THR A 58 -6.35 -12.08 27.69
N PHE A 59 -5.18 -11.84 28.28
CA PHE A 59 -4.88 -12.12 29.68
C PHE A 59 -5.22 -13.57 30.11
N GLY A 60 -4.93 -14.54 29.23
CA GLY A 60 -5.19 -15.95 29.49
C GLY A 60 -6.64 -16.39 29.26
N SER A 61 -7.46 -15.58 28.56
CA SER A 61 -8.74 -16.10 28.07
C SER A 61 -8.49 -17.27 27.10
N PRO A 62 -9.10 -18.43 27.33
CA PRO A 62 -8.97 -19.60 26.44
C PRO A 62 -9.83 -19.45 25.17
N GLU A 63 -10.75 -18.49 25.15
CA GLU A 63 -11.68 -18.25 24.06
C GLU A 63 -11.07 -17.29 23.03
N PRO A 64 -10.69 -17.76 21.82
CA PRO A 64 -10.33 -16.88 20.72
C PRO A 64 -11.55 -16.06 20.27
N TYR A 65 -11.29 -14.88 19.68
CA TYR A 65 -12.39 -14.06 19.16
C TYR A 65 -13.02 -14.73 17.93
N GLU A 66 -14.35 -14.72 17.84
CA GLU A 66 -15.07 -15.34 16.71
C GLU A 66 -14.62 -14.80 15.35
N ALA A 67 -14.31 -13.50 15.27
CA ALA A 67 -13.79 -12.88 14.04
C ALA A 67 -12.44 -13.47 13.58
N GLU A 68 -11.61 -13.93 14.52
CA GLU A 68 -10.32 -14.59 14.23
C GLU A 68 -10.52 -16.02 13.74
N LEU A 69 -11.58 -16.69 14.22
CA LEU A 69 -12.00 -18.00 13.74
C LEU A 69 -12.65 -17.91 12.34
N ALA A 70 -13.45 -16.87 12.10
CA ALA A 70 -14.20 -16.67 10.85
C ALA A 70 -13.34 -16.20 9.67
N THR A 71 -12.10 -15.74 9.90
CA THR A 71 -11.20 -15.33 8.81
C THR A 71 -11.03 -16.47 7.80
N PRO A 72 -10.85 -16.20 6.49
CA PRO A 72 -10.56 -17.22 5.49
C PRO A 72 -9.07 -17.49 5.27
N LEU A 73 -8.20 -16.71 5.90
CA LEU A 73 -6.77 -16.73 5.61
C LEU A 73 -6.11 -18.05 6.02
N PRO A 74 -5.14 -18.54 5.23
CA PRO A 74 -4.56 -19.87 5.43
C PRO A 74 -3.77 -19.97 6.72
N ILE A 75 -3.25 -18.86 7.24
CA ILE A 75 -2.38 -18.81 8.42
C ILE A 75 -2.98 -17.88 9.47
N ARG A 76 -2.85 -18.25 10.75
CA ARG A 76 -3.20 -17.40 11.90
C ARG A 76 -1.98 -17.12 12.77
N LEU A 77 -1.93 -15.92 13.32
CA LEU A 77 -0.88 -15.47 14.23
C LEU A 77 -1.50 -15.11 15.58
N ALA A 78 -1.01 -15.77 16.63
CA ALA A 78 -1.44 -15.55 18.00
C ALA A 78 -0.36 -14.84 18.81
N ILE A 79 -0.74 -14.18 19.91
CA ILE A 79 0.20 -13.49 20.78
C ILE A 79 1.02 -14.51 21.59
N THR A 80 0.37 -15.48 22.21
CA THR A 80 1.03 -16.47 23.08
C THR A 80 0.94 -17.89 22.49
N GLU A 81 1.82 -18.79 22.95
CA GLU A 81 1.73 -20.21 22.58
C GLU A 81 0.47 -20.87 23.15
N GLU A 82 0.00 -20.43 24.32
CA GLU A 82 -1.26 -20.88 24.91
C GLU A 82 -2.46 -20.56 24.00
N GLN A 83 -2.56 -19.32 23.50
CA GLN A 83 -3.58 -18.94 22.53
C GLN A 83 -3.40 -19.66 21.19
N ALA A 84 -2.17 -19.81 20.71
CA ALA A 84 -1.91 -20.59 19.50
C ALA A 84 -2.42 -22.04 19.65
N ALA A 85 -2.17 -22.68 20.79
CA ALA A 85 -2.65 -24.02 21.10
C ALA A 85 -4.19 -24.07 21.14
N ALA A 86 -4.85 -23.10 21.79
CA ALA A 86 -6.31 -23.02 21.83
C ALA A 86 -6.92 -22.87 20.42
N LEU A 87 -6.33 -22.03 19.57
CA LEU A 87 -6.74 -21.87 18.17
C LEU A 87 -6.51 -23.15 17.34
N ARG A 88 -5.37 -23.83 17.52
CA ARG A 88 -5.10 -25.12 16.84
C ARG A 88 -6.11 -26.19 17.24
N ALA A 89 -6.52 -26.24 18.51
CA ALA A 89 -7.53 -27.17 19.00
C ALA A 89 -8.92 -26.95 18.35
N ARG A 90 -9.21 -25.73 17.86
CA ARG A 90 -10.43 -25.39 17.09
C ARG A 90 -10.31 -25.60 15.58
N GLY A 91 -9.12 -25.99 15.11
CA GLY A 91 -8.95 -26.72 13.86
C GLY A 91 -8.37 -25.97 12.65
N GLY A 92 -7.90 -26.81 11.72
CA GLY A 92 -7.87 -26.61 10.26
C GLY A 92 -6.71 -25.84 9.65
N ARG A 93 -6.00 -25.00 10.42
CA ARG A 93 -5.01 -24.08 9.85
C ARG A 93 -3.73 -23.99 10.68
N PRO A 94 -2.57 -23.74 10.04
CA PRO A 94 -1.37 -23.32 10.73
C PRO A 94 -1.63 -22.11 11.63
N VAL A 95 -1.26 -22.25 12.90
CA VAL A 95 -1.29 -21.16 13.88
C VAL A 95 0.10 -21.03 14.49
N HIS A 96 0.62 -19.80 14.54
CA HIS A 96 1.94 -19.53 15.12
C HIS A 96 1.85 -18.47 16.21
N ALA A 97 2.43 -18.74 17.36
CA ALA A 97 2.67 -17.71 18.35
C ALA A 97 3.81 -16.80 17.90
N ILE A 98 3.56 -15.49 17.93
CA ILE A 98 4.50 -14.44 17.51
C ILE A 98 4.73 -13.35 18.56
N GLY A 99 4.06 -13.38 19.71
CA GLY A 99 4.09 -12.24 20.62
C GLY A 99 3.28 -11.06 20.10
N SER A 100 3.03 -10.09 20.98
CA SER A 100 2.33 -8.86 20.62
C SER A 100 3.17 -8.09 19.63
N ALA A 101 2.52 -7.54 18.60
CA ALA A 101 3.20 -6.72 17.60
C ALA A 101 3.91 -5.49 18.19
N TYR A 102 3.54 -5.13 19.41
CA TYR A 102 4.21 -4.11 20.18
C TYR A 102 5.72 -4.35 20.38
N PHE A 103 6.18 -5.61 20.46
CA PHE A 103 7.61 -5.90 20.55
C PHE A 103 8.36 -5.50 19.27
N TYR A 104 7.81 -5.81 18.10
CA TYR A 104 8.37 -5.41 16.81
C TYR A 104 8.32 -3.90 16.61
N MET A 105 7.23 -3.27 17.06
CA MET A 105 7.10 -1.81 17.07
C MET A 105 8.21 -1.16 17.87
N ARG A 106 8.50 -1.64 19.10
CA ARG A 106 9.56 -1.08 19.94
C ARG A 106 10.93 -1.15 19.27
N GLU A 107 11.21 -2.26 18.59
CA GLU A 107 12.45 -2.40 17.85
C GLU A 107 12.52 -1.40 16.68
N LEU A 108 11.45 -1.26 15.89
CA LEU A 108 11.36 -0.23 14.85
C LEU A 108 11.46 1.19 15.41
N PHE A 109 10.84 1.45 16.56
CA PHE A 109 10.90 2.74 17.24
C PHE A 109 12.35 3.07 17.61
N ALA A 110 13.06 2.13 18.24
CA ALA A 110 14.46 2.29 18.61
C ALA A 110 15.33 2.57 17.38
N ARG A 111 15.12 1.84 16.27
CA ARG A 111 15.83 2.06 14.99
C ARG A 111 15.59 3.45 14.41
N ARG A 112 14.35 3.96 14.47
CA ARG A 112 13.96 5.23 13.85
C ARG A 112 14.25 6.47 14.71
N TYR A 113 14.08 6.36 16.03
CA TYR A 113 14.04 7.50 16.95
C TYR A 113 14.99 7.37 18.13
N GLY A 114 15.70 6.24 18.26
CA GLY A 114 16.58 5.94 19.38
C GLY A 114 15.87 5.53 20.67
N GLU A 115 16.65 5.00 21.59
CA GLU A 115 16.17 4.47 22.88
C GLU A 115 16.15 5.51 24.01
N SER A 116 16.78 6.68 23.81
CA SER A 116 16.94 7.70 24.85
C SER A 116 15.59 8.28 25.29
N ALA A 117 15.02 7.78 26.38
CA ALA A 117 13.77 8.28 26.93
C ALA A 117 13.97 9.68 27.55
N PRO A 118 13.04 10.64 27.33
CA PRO A 118 13.06 11.89 28.07
C PRO A 118 12.83 11.63 29.57
N PRO A 119 13.17 12.58 30.45
CA PRO A 119 12.81 12.49 31.87
C PRO A 119 11.32 12.20 32.04
N ARG A 120 11.02 11.23 32.92
CA ARG A 120 9.65 10.74 33.17
C ARG A 120 9.03 11.46 34.35
N ALA A 121 7.84 11.99 34.17
CA ALA A 121 7.08 12.64 35.25
C ALA A 121 5.58 12.42 35.07
N GLY A 122 4.83 12.45 36.16
CA GLY A 122 3.37 12.38 36.14
C GLY A 122 2.79 11.02 35.72
N THR A 123 1.50 11.06 35.36
CA THR A 123 0.67 9.89 35.08
C THR A 123 -0.03 10.00 33.73
N ILE A 124 0.04 8.95 32.92
CA ILE A 124 -0.85 8.76 31.78
C ILE A 124 -2.02 7.84 32.16
N VAL A 125 -3.24 8.27 31.87
CA VAL A 125 -4.46 7.53 32.21
C VAL A 125 -5.08 6.97 30.94
N PHE A 126 -5.48 5.70 30.98
CA PHE A 126 -6.23 5.02 29.92
C PHE A 126 -7.60 4.64 30.47
N PRO A 127 -8.60 5.53 30.44
CA PRO A 127 -9.92 5.17 30.94
C PRO A 127 -10.50 3.99 30.14
N ASP A 128 -11.36 3.20 30.79
CA ASP A 128 -12.13 2.17 30.11
C ASP A 128 -12.93 2.82 28.98
N LYS A 129 -12.94 2.14 27.84
CA LYS A 129 -13.21 2.74 26.55
C LYS A 129 -14.30 2.04 25.78
N SER A 130 -15.07 2.85 25.06
CA SER A 130 -15.96 2.35 24.03
C SER A 130 -15.16 1.81 22.84
N THR A 131 -15.72 0.86 22.11
CA THR A 131 -15.16 0.32 20.87
C THR A 131 -16.23 0.37 19.77
N THR A 132 -15.90 -0.13 18.59
CA THR A 132 -16.89 -0.28 17.50
C THR A 132 -18.07 -1.18 17.90
N HIS A 133 -17.87 -2.12 18.82
CA HIS A 133 -18.87 -3.15 19.17
C HIS A 133 -19.53 -2.93 20.52
N GLN A 134 -19.04 -1.99 21.33
CA GLN A 134 -19.62 -1.70 22.63
C GLN A 134 -19.42 -0.24 23.01
N ASP A 135 -20.41 0.35 23.65
CA ASP A 135 -20.26 1.60 24.37
C ASP A 135 -20.13 1.28 25.87
N THR A 136 -19.18 1.94 26.55
CA THR A 136 -18.95 1.75 27.99
C THR A 136 -19.23 3.06 28.72
N ASP A 137 -19.99 3.01 29.81
CA ASP A 137 -20.36 4.17 30.63
C ASP A 137 -20.16 3.90 32.12
N TYR A 138 -19.54 4.86 32.81
CA TYR A 138 -19.29 4.88 34.26
C TYR A 138 -19.25 6.33 34.72
N ASP A 139 -19.13 6.55 36.03
CA ASP A 139 -19.05 7.89 36.62
C ASP A 139 -17.71 8.59 36.29
N ARG A 140 -17.68 9.23 35.11
CA ARG A 140 -16.50 9.92 34.57
C ARG A 140 -16.20 11.23 35.29
N ASP A 141 -17.22 11.93 35.80
CA ASP A 141 -17.00 13.15 36.57
C ASP A 141 -16.30 12.84 37.90
N ARG A 142 -16.76 11.81 38.62
CA ARG A 142 -16.04 11.31 39.80
C ARG A 142 -14.64 10.83 39.44
N PHE A 143 -14.48 10.06 38.36
CA PHE A 143 -13.16 9.57 37.97
C PHE A 143 -12.20 10.73 37.64
N ALA A 144 -12.67 11.75 36.92
CA ALA A 144 -11.90 12.95 36.62
C ALA A 144 -11.50 13.71 37.89
N ALA A 145 -12.41 13.85 38.86
CA ALA A 145 -12.11 14.46 40.16
C ALA A 145 -11.06 13.67 40.95
N ASP A 146 -11.18 12.33 41.00
CA ASP A 146 -10.21 11.44 41.63
C ASP A 146 -8.81 11.59 41.03
N LEU A 147 -8.73 11.72 39.70
CA LEU A 147 -7.46 11.90 38.98
C LEU A 147 -6.84 13.28 39.23
N ALA A 148 -7.66 14.33 39.26
CA ALA A 148 -7.21 15.69 39.58
C ALA A 148 -6.71 15.79 41.03
N ALA A 149 -7.28 15.00 41.94
CA ALA A 149 -6.90 14.93 43.35
C ALA A 149 -5.74 13.97 43.65
N LEU A 150 -5.09 13.37 42.64
CA LEU A 150 -3.92 12.54 42.86
C LEU A 150 -2.78 13.35 43.51
N PRO A 151 -1.98 12.73 44.41
CA PRO A 151 -0.83 13.40 45.05
C PRO A 151 0.15 13.97 44.03
N ASP A 152 0.89 15.02 44.42
CA ASP A 152 1.81 15.76 43.55
C ASP A 152 2.80 14.88 42.78
N GLU A 153 3.26 13.77 43.37
CA GLU A 153 4.20 12.86 42.70
C GLU A 153 3.61 12.19 41.43
N TYR A 154 2.28 12.09 41.33
CA TYR A 154 1.55 11.53 40.19
C TYR A 154 1.16 12.60 39.17
N GLN A 155 1.39 13.88 39.48
CA GLN A 155 1.12 15.01 38.59
C GLN A 155 2.33 15.29 37.67
N PRO A 156 2.12 15.86 36.48
CA PRO A 156 0.82 16.13 35.86
C PRO A 156 0.12 14.86 35.38
N VAL A 157 -1.21 14.89 35.35
CA VAL A 157 -2.04 13.82 34.75
C VAL A 157 -2.39 14.17 33.29
N ALA A 158 -2.23 13.20 32.40
CA ALA A 158 -2.74 13.26 31.02
C ALA A 158 -3.67 12.07 30.75
N VAL A 159 -4.84 12.34 30.18
CA VAL A 159 -5.87 11.33 29.86
C VAL A 159 -5.80 10.98 28.39
N SER A 160 -5.44 9.75 28.09
CA SER A 160 -5.38 9.18 26.73
C SER A 160 -6.77 8.70 26.30
N VAL A 161 -7.52 9.59 25.65
CA VAL A 161 -8.88 9.33 25.18
C VAL A 161 -8.85 8.47 23.91
N PHE A 162 -9.67 7.42 23.88
CA PHE A 162 -9.85 6.61 22.68
C PHE A 162 -10.80 7.29 21.69
N TRP A 163 -10.57 7.12 20.38
CA TRP A 163 -11.31 7.82 19.32
C TRP A 163 -12.84 7.77 19.47
N ARG A 164 -13.39 6.62 19.87
CA ARG A 164 -14.83 6.42 20.02
C ARG A 164 -15.38 7.26 21.18
N ASP A 165 -14.66 7.32 22.30
CA ASP A 165 -15.04 8.14 23.45
C ASP A 165 -14.87 9.63 23.15
N TRP A 166 -13.91 9.99 22.29
CA TRP A 166 -13.81 11.35 21.75
C TRP A 166 -15.07 11.71 20.97
N GLN A 167 -15.48 10.88 20.02
CA GLN A 167 -16.69 11.09 19.20
C GLN A 167 -17.98 11.16 20.04
N ARG A 168 -18.05 10.41 21.14
CA ARG A 168 -19.19 10.39 22.07
C ARG A 168 -19.20 11.56 23.08
N GLY A 169 -18.20 12.44 23.08
CA GLY A 169 -18.09 13.50 24.10
C GLY A 169 -17.68 13.00 25.49
N CYS A 170 -17.32 11.72 25.64
CA CYS A 170 -16.93 11.14 26.93
C CYS A 170 -15.61 11.70 27.51
N HIS A 171 -14.91 12.54 26.74
CA HIS A 171 -13.70 13.24 27.17
C HIS A 171 -13.97 14.52 27.97
N GLU A 172 -15.17 15.10 27.87
CA GLU A 172 -15.52 16.38 28.46
C GLU A 172 -15.34 16.44 29.99
N PRO A 173 -15.70 15.42 30.78
CA PRO A 173 -15.48 15.44 32.23
C PRO A 173 -14.00 15.67 32.61
N PHE A 174 -13.08 15.04 31.88
CA PHE A 174 -11.64 15.18 32.12
C PHE A 174 -11.15 16.58 31.72
N ALA A 175 -11.66 17.14 30.61
CA ALA A 175 -11.33 18.50 30.20
C ALA A 175 -11.83 19.54 31.22
N ARG A 176 -13.06 19.39 31.74
CA ARG A 176 -13.62 20.28 32.77
C ARG A 176 -12.82 20.23 34.08
N ALA A 177 -12.26 19.07 34.42
CA ALA A 177 -11.36 18.90 35.56
C ALA A 177 -9.95 19.49 35.33
N GLY A 178 -9.70 20.13 34.19
CA GLY A 178 -8.40 20.72 33.86
C GLY A 178 -7.31 19.70 33.49
N LEU A 179 -7.68 18.45 33.25
CA LEU A 179 -6.73 17.39 32.89
C LEU A 179 -6.35 17.51 31.41
N ARG A 180 -5.06 17.30 31.13
CA ARG A 180 -4.57 17.32 29.74
C ARG A 180 -5.15 16.12 28.97
N LEU A 181 -5.72 16.36 27.81
CA LEU A 181 -6.15 15.29 26.90
C LEU A 181 -5.05 14.94 25.90
N VAL A 182 -4.89 13.66 25.62
CA VAL A 182 -4.02 13.09 24.58
C VAL A 182 -4.73 11.90 23.92
N THR A 183 -4.19 11.39 22.82
CA THR A 183 -4.70 10.19 22.15
C THR A 183 -3.62 9.48 21.32
N SER A 184 -3.72 8.16 21.26
CA SER A 184 -2.99 7.34 20.30
C SER A 184 -3.57 7.45 18.87
N GLY A 185 -4.80 7.98 18.76
CA GLY A 185 -5.53 8.23 17.51
C GLY A 185 -6.62 7.21 17.23
N HIS A 186 -7.13 7.22 15.99
CA HIS A 186 -8.05 6.22 15.47
C HIS A 186 -7.39 4.82 15.39
N PRO A 187 -8.11 3.70 15.60
CA PRO A 187 -7.56 2.36 15.53
C PRO A 187 -6.95 2.05 14.17
N TYR A 188 -7.50 2.55 13.07
CA TYR A 188 -6.89 2.43 11.73
C TYR A 188 -5.79 3.47 11.43
N ASP A 189 -5.25 4.15 12.44
CA ASP A 189 -4.08 5.01 12.25
C ASP A 189 -2.78 4.17 12.23
N PRO A 190 -1.97 4.24 11.15
CA PRO A 190 -0.75 3.44 11.03
C PRO A 190 0.34 3.78 12.05
N LEU A 191 0.24 4.92 12.73
CA LEU A 191 1.17 5.36 13.78
C LEU A 191 0.62 5.14 15.19
N PHE A 192 -0.54 4.50 15.36
CA PHE A 192 -1.20 4.34 16.67
C PHE A 192 -0.25 3.80 17.75
N LEU A 193 0.41 2.65 17.50
CA LEU A 193 1.32 2.06 18.49
C LEU A 193 2.59 2.90 18.73
N PHE A 194 3.08 3.60 17.69
CA PHE A 194 4.22 4.51 17.82
C PHE A 194 3.86 5.71 18.73
N ARG A 195 2.69 6.31 18.54
CA ARG A 195 2.19 7.39 19.42
C ARG A 195 1.96 6.89 20.84
N GLN A 196 1.32 5.74 20.98
CA GLN A 196 1.06 5.12 22.28
C GLN A 196 2.35 4.92 23.08
N HIS A 197 3.41 4.43 22.42
CA HIS A 197 4.72 4.25 23.05
C HIS A 197 5.41 5.57 23.38
N ASP A 198 5.40 6.54 22.45
CA ASP A 198 5.97 7.87 22.69
C ASP A 198 5.28 8.59 23.85
N LEU A 199 3.96 8.45 23.97
CA LEU A 199 3.21 8.95 25.11
C LEU A 199 3.67 8.25 26.39
N CYS A 200 3.61 6.92 26.47
CA CYS A 200 3.96 6.20 27.69
C CYS A 200 5.40 6.43 28.17
N ARG A 201 6.39 6.49 27.28
CA ARG A 201 7.81 6.65 27.67
C ARG A 201 8.14 8.00 28.35
N ARG A 202 7.18 8.91 28.41
CA ARG A 202 7.28 10.25 29.03
C ARG A 202 6.71 10.32 30.43
N PHE A 203 5.92 9.33 30.82
CA PHE A 203 5.28 9.29 32.12
C PHE A 203 5.98 8.29 33.03
N ARG A 204 5.98 8.61 34.32
CA ARG A 204 6.49 7.71 35.36
C ARG A 204 5.44 6.65 35.70
N TYR A 205 4.17 7.06 35.71
CA TYR A 205 3.05 6.21 36.06
C TYR A 205 2.08 6.03 34.90
N ALA A 206 1.36 4.92 34.93
CA ALA A 206 0.19 4.68 34.08
C ALA A 206 -0.98 4.22 34.95
N CYS A 207 -2.20 4.62 34.59
CA CYS A 207 -3.41 4.30 35.35
C CYS A 207 -4.57 3.92 34.44
N SER A 208 -5.47 3.08 34.94
CA SER A 208 -6.74 2.76 34.29
C SER A 208 -7.76 2.27 35.32
N ASN A 209 -9.05 2.39 35.00
CA ASN A 209 -10.16 1.79 35.74
C ASN A 209 -10.61 0.42 35.18
N ASP A 210 -9.99 -0.05 34.09
CA ASP A 210 -10.00 -1.45 33.63
C ASP A 210 -8.57 -1.91 33.31
N LEU A 211 -8.32 -3.21 33.28
CA LEU A 211 -7.06 -3.77 32.81
C LEU A 211 -7.18 -4.25 31.36
N SER A 212 -6.70 -3.47 30.40
CA SER A 212 -6.68 -3.85 28.97
C SER A 212 -5.27 -3.96 28.42
N THR A 213 -5.11 -4.12 27.10
CA THR A 213 -3.81 -4.05 26.40
C THR A 213 -2.95 -2.86 26.86
N SER A 214 -3.57 -1.73 27.28
CA SER A 214 -2.87 -0.56 27.84
C SER A 214 -1.96 -0.88 29.03
N PHE A 215 -2.30 -1.85 29.89
CA PHE A 215 -1.44 -2.32 30.97
C PHE A 215 -0.10 -2.80 30.41
N CYS A 216 -0.14 -3.78 29.48
CA CYS A 216 1.07 -4.35 28.91
C CYS A 216 1.89 -3.28 28.17
N LEU A 217 1.24 -2.45 27.33
CA LEU A 217 1.98 -1.48 26.51
C LEU A 217 2.66 -0.40 27.36
N SER A 218 1.99 0.09 28.40
CA SER A 218 2.53 1.14 29.27
C SER A 218 3.65 0.61 30.18
N VAL A 219 3.47 -0.57 30.78
CA VAL A 219 4.52 -1.22 31.59
C VAL A 219 5.74 -1.53 30.74
N LEU A 220 5.56 -2.11 29.53
CA LEU A 220 6.66 -2.39 28.61
C LEU A 220 7.25 -1.11 27.99
N SER A 221 6.59 0.05 28.12
CA SER A 221 7.16 1.37 27.82
C SER A 221 7.92 1.97 29.01
N GLY A 222 7.93 1.30 30.17
CA GLY A 222 8.63 1.72 31.39
C GLY A 222 7.78 2.48 32.41
N CYS A 223 6.45 2.49 32.29
CA CYS A 223 5.58 3.05 33.32
C CYS A 223 5.44 2.10 34.52
N ARG A 224 5.22 2.65 35.71
CA ARG A 224 4.67 1.92 36.85
C ARG A 224 3.15 2.01 36.80
N PHE A 225 2.47 0.89 36.69
CA PHE A 225 1.02 0.88 36.52
C PHE A 225 0.30 0.81 37.87
N PHE A 226 -0.86 1.47 37.99
CA PHE A 226 -1.80 1.23 39.08
C PHE A 226 -3.24 1.19 38.56
N HIS A 227 -4.05 0.34 39.19
CA HIS A 227 -5.47 0.22 38.90
C HIS A 227 -6.28 1.13 39.83
N ARG A 228 -7.20 1.92 39.26
CA ARG A 228 -8.07 2.86 39.99
C ARG A 228 -9.53 2.61 39.63
N PRO A 229 -10.27 1.78 40.39
CA PRO A 229 -11.64 1.40 40.03
C PRO A 229 -12.60 2.59 40.11
N THR A 230 -13.56 2.64 39.19
CA THR A 230 -14.65 3.64 39.20
C THR A 230 -15.94 3.12 39.82
N GLY A 231 -15.98 1.84 40.21
CA GLY A 231 -17.18 1.15 40.66
C GLY A 231 -17.98 0.61 39.47
N GLY A 232 -19.31 0.70 39.58
CA GLY A 232 -20.22 0.15 38.57
C GLY A 232 -20.09 0.82 37.20
N LEU A 233 -20.36 0.03 36.17
CA LEU A 233 -20.38 0.47 34.78
C LEU A 233 -21.59 -0.11 34.05
N THR A 234 -21.97 0.53 32.96
CA THR A 234 -22.95 0.05 32.00
C THR A 234 -22.25 -0.20 30.68
N VAL A 235 -22.42 -1.39 30.11
CA VAL A 235 -21.92 -1.75 28.78
C VAL A 235 -23.12 -1.92 27.85
N THR A 236 -23.11 -1.22 26.73
CA THR A 236 -24.15 -1.33 25.69
C THR A 236 -23.58 -2.04 24.46
N ARG A 237 -24.15 -3.19 24.09
CA ARG A 237 -23.77 -3.98 22.91
C ARG A 237 -24.99 -4.25 22.04
N GLY A 238 -24.93 -3.87 20.76
CA GLY A 238 -26.05 -4.06 19.83
C GLY A 238 -27.36 -3.41 20.30
N GLY A 239 -27.28 -2.30 21.04
CA GLY A 239 -28.43 -1.61 21.63
C GLY A 239 -28.93 -2.19 22.96
N VAL A 240 -28.35 -3.29 23.45
CA VAL A 240 -28.70 -3.88 24.74
C VAL A 240 -27.71 -3.39 25.81
N ALA A 241 -28.23 -2.66 26.79
CA ALA A 241 -27.46 -2.18 27.94
C ALA A 241 -27.46 -3.22 29.07
N SER A 242 -26.31 -3.42 29.71
CA SER A 242 -26.15 -4.27 30.89
C SER A 242 -25.29 -3.55 31.92
N SER A 243 -25.74 -3.51 33.17
CA SER A 243 -25.01 -2.86 34.27
C SER A 243 -24.30 -3.90 35.12
N TYR A 244 -23.05 -3.59 35.48
CA TYR A 244 -22.18 -4.46 36.24
C TYR A 244 -21.64 -3.69 37.46
N PRO A 245 -21.43 -4.36 38.61
CA PRO A 245 -20.82 -3.73 39.78
C PRO A 245 -19.34 -3.39 39.56
N GLU A 246 -18.67 -4.10 38.65
CA GLU A 246 -17.28 -3.91 38.22
C GLU A 246 -17.11 -4.44 36.79
N GLU A 247 -15.97 -4.17 36.14
CA GLU A 247 -15.74 -4.63 34.76
C GLU A 247 -15.77 -6.18 34.71
N PRO A 248 -16.65 -6.79 33.91
CA PRO A 248 -16.94 -8.23 33.96
C PRO A 248 -15.76 -9.15 33.63
N THR A 249 -14.81 -8.69 32.81
CA THR A 249 -13.59 -9.41 32.44
C THR A 249 -12.50 -9.35 33.52
N LEU A 250 -12.63 -8.50 34.55
CA LEU A 250 -11.74 -8.55 35.72
C LEU A 250 -11.79 -9.89 36.44
N GLN A 251 -12.80 -10.73 36.19
CA GLN A 251 -12.88 -12.09 36.70
C GLN A 251 -11.86 -13.05 36.04
N LEU A 252 -11.29 -12.70 34.88
CA LEU A 252 -10.30 -13.52 34.21
C LEU A 252 -9.05 -13.68 35.10
N PRO A 253 -8.53 -14.90 35.31
CA PRO A 253 -7.41 -15.15 36.21
C PRO A 253 -6.19 -14.26 35.93
N GLY A 254 -5.85 -14.06 34.66
CA GLY A 254 -4.71 -13.22 34.31
C GLY A 254 -4.94 -11.73 34.49
N LYS A 255 -6.19 -11.24 34.35
CA LYS A 255 -6.52 -9.86 34.72
C LYS A 255 -6.42 -9.67 36.22
N ARG A 256 -6.95 -10.61 37.04
CA ARG A 256 -6.83 -10.56 38.51
C ARG A 256 -5.37 -10.54 38.97
N GLU A 257 -4.52 -11.38 38.37
CA GLU A 257 -3.08 -11.42 38.66
C GLU A 257 -2.42 -10.06 38.38
N CYS A 258 -2.73 -9.44 37.24
CA CYS A 258 -2.19 -8.12 36.88
C CYS A 258 -2.73 -6.99 37.76
N VAL A 259 -4.00 -7.02 38.15
CA VAL A 259 -4.59 -6.03 39.07
C VAL A 259 -3.96 -6.15 40.47
N ALA A 260 -3.76 -7.37 40.96
CA ALA A 260 -3.05 -7.59 42.23
C ALA A 260 -1.61 -7.07 42.19
N ALA A 261 -0.96 -7.11 41.02
CA ALA A 261 0.36 -6.52 40.81
C ALA A 261 0.37 -5.00 40.59
N ALA A 262 -0.81 -4.37 40.52
CA ALA A 262 -0.99 -2.94 40.23
C ALA A 262 -1.80 -2.19 41.30
N PRO A 263 -1.42 -2.28 42.60
CA PRO A 263 -2.09 -1.52 43.64
C PRO A 263 -1.87 -0.02 43.48
N PHE A 264 -2.78 0.77 44.07
CA PHE A 264 -2.53 2.17 44.37
C PHE A 264 -2.12 2.27 45.84
N GLN A 265 -0.94 2.75 46.23
CA GLN A 265 0.21 3.25 45.48
C GLN A 265 1.01 2.14 44.79
N PRO A 266 1.65 2.37 43.62
CA PRO A 266 2.44 1.35 42.94
C PRO A 266 3.62 0.89 43.80
N ALA A 267 3.96 -0.39 43.73
CA ALA A 267 5.16 -0.92 44.37
C ALA A 267 6.43 -0.17 43.91
N SER A 268 7.42 -0.11 44.79
CA SER A 268 8.69 0.56 44.52
C SER A 268 9.43 -0.06 43.32
N SER A 269 9.34 -1.39 43.16
CA SER A 269 9.84 -2.13 42.00
C SER A 269 8.71 -2.52 41.03
N PRO A 270 8.87 -2.25 39.71
CA PRO A 270 7.94 -2.70 38.68
C PRO A 270 8.19 -4.14 38.20
N ASP A 271 9.13 -4.90 38.77
CA ASP A 271 9.59 -6.18 38.21
C ASP A 271 8.46 -7.19 38.00
N LEU A 272 7.53 -7.28 38.96
CA LEU A 272 6.37 -8.17 38.82
C LEU A 272 5.46 -7.71 37.66
N GLN A 273 5.20 -6.41 37.54
CA GLN A 273 4.40 -5.86 36.44
C GLN A 273 5.05 -6.15 35.10
N VAL A 274 6.37 -5.96 34.99
CA VAL A 274 7.13 -6.24 33.77
C VAL A 274 7.04 -7.71 33.39
N ARG A 275 7.25 -8.64 34.35
CA ARG A 275 7.12 -10.08 34.09
C ARG A 275 5.73 -10.46 33.59
N LEU A 276 4.68 -9.92 34.21
CA LEU A 276 3.30 -10.19 33.80
C LEU A 276 3.01 -9.60 32.41
N ALA A 277 3.42 -8.36 32.16
CA ALA A 277 3.27 -7.71 30.87
C ALA A 277 4.01 -8.48 29.76
N GLU A 278 5.23 -8.95 30.01
CA GLU A 278 5.99 -9.78 29.07
C GLU A 278 5.33 -11.14 28.83
N ARG A 279 4.83 -11.80 29.88
CA ARG A 279 4.11 -13.08 29.77
C ARG A 279 2.86 -12.92 28.90
N TYR A 280 1.96 -12.00 29.24
CA TYR A 280 0.69 -11.83 28.53
C TYR A 280 0.86 -11.19 27.14
N ALA A 281 1.89 -10.36 26.93
CA ALA A 281 2.23 -9.89 25.60
C ALA A 281 3.02 -10.94 24.79
N GLY A 282 3.31 -12.12 25.32
CA GLY A 282 3.97 -13.21 24.57
C GLY A 282 5.43 -12.93 24.22
N ARG A 283 6.21 -12.36 25.14
CA ARG A 283 7.66 -12.08 24.94
C ARG A 283 8.44 -13.32 24.48
N ALA A 284 8.13 -14.49 25.04
CA ALA A 284 8.76 -15.76 24.69
C ALA A 284 8.43 -16.24 23.26
N SER A 285 7.39 -15.67 22.64
CA SER A 285 6.93 -16.02 21.30
C SER A 285 7.46 -15.09 20.21
N VAL A 286 8.22 -14.03 20.55
CA VAL A 286 8.76 -13.07 19.58
C VAL A 286 9.62 -13.79 18.53
N ARG A 287 9.45 -13.42 17.26
CA ARG A 287 10.08 -14.07 16.10
C ARG A 287 10.99 -13.10 15.34
N PRO A 288 12.10 -13.58 14.76
CA PRO A 288 12.97 -12.73 13.95
C PRO A 288 12.33 -12.39 12.59
N PRO A 289 12.82 -11.37 11.85
CA PRO A 289 12.33 -10.98 10.53
C PRO A 289 12.21 -12.15 9.52
N GLU A 290 13.18 -13.07 9.55
CA GLU A 290 13.25 -14.21 8.63
C GLU A 290 12.07 -15.17 8.80
N PHE A 291 11.50 -15.25 10.00
CA PHE A 291 10.29 -16.04 10.25
C PHE A 291 9.11 -15.50 9.44
N PHE A 292 8.89 -14.19 9.48
CA PHE A 292 7.78 -13.54 8.77
C PHE A 292 7.95 -13.59 7.26
N ARG A 293 9.18 -13.45 6.75
CA ARG A 293 9.45 -13.61 5.29
C ARG A 293 9.08 -15.01 4.80
N ARG A 294 9.53 -16.06 5.49
CA ARG A 294 9.15 -17.44 5.14
C ARG A 294 7.64 -17.66 5.23
N LEU A 295 7.02 -17.15 6.29
CA LEU A 295 5.58 -17.27 6.48
C LEU A 295 4.81 -16.49 5.40
N TYR A 296 5.39 -15.42 4.87
CA TYR A 296 4.77 -14.61 3.82
C TYR A 296 4.73 -15.40 2.52
N ASP A 297 5.85 -16.03 2.16
CA ASP A 297 5.92 -16.91 0.99
C ASP A 297 5.00 -18.13 1.13
N GLU A 298 4.93 -18.73 2.32
CA GLU A 298 4.01 -19.83 2.62
C GLU A 298 2.55 -19.40 2.50
N GLY A 299 2.16 -18.32 3.18
CA GLY A 299 0.79 -17.81 3.16
C GLY A 299 0.37 -17.37 1.77
N HIS A 300 1.27 -16.72 1.02
CA HIS A 300 1.01 -16.34 -0.36
C HIS A 300 0.80 -17.57 -1.24
N ARG A 301 1.69 -18.57 -1.20
CA ARG A 301 1.48 -19.83 -1.93
C ARG A 301 0.18 -20.52 -1.54
N ALA A 302 -0.15 -20.55 -0.26
CA ALA A 302 -1.41 -21.12 0.22
C ALA A 302 -2.63 -20.36 -0.33
N LEU A 303 -2.59 -19.02 -0.35
CA LEU A 303 -3.65 -18.21 -0.98
C LEU A 303 -3.78 -18.46 -2.47
N LEU A 304 -2.65 -18.54 -3.19
CA LEU A 304 -2.65 -18.85 -4.63
C LEU A 304 -3.21 -20.26 -4.90
N SER A 305 -3.02 -21.20 -3.97
CA SER A 305 -3.56 -22.55 -4.08
C SER A 305 -5.06 -22.66 -3.76
N LEU A 306 -5.67 -21.62 -3.19
CA LEU A 306 -7.12 -21.63 -2.94
C LEU A 306 -7.85 -21.66 -4.28
N PRO A 307 -8.88 -22.52 -4.43
CA PRO A 307 -9.60 -22.62 -5.68
C PRO A 307 -10.26 -21.28 -6.00
N ALA A 308 -9.87 -20.69 -7.12
CA ALA A 308 -10.58 -19.60 -7.76
C ALA A 308 -11.95 -20.14 -8.24
N GLY A 309 -12.99 -19.97 -7.40
CA GLY A 309 -14.37 -20.29 -7.76
C GLY A 309 -15.01 -19.15 -8.56
N ASP A 310 -16.20 -19.38 -9.11
CA ASP A 310 -16.95 -18.33 -9.80
C ASP A 310 -17.10 -17.08 -8.92
N GLN A 311 -16.73 -15.93 -9.46
CA GLN A 311 -16.81 -14.64 -8.78
C GLN A 311 -17.34 -13.59 -9.73
N ASP A 312 -18.38 -12.91 -9.30
CA ASP A 312 -18.88 -11.69 -9.93
C ASP A 312 -18.48 -10.52 -9.03
N PHE A 313 -17.64 -9.61 -9.51
CA PHE A 313 -17.14 -8.46 -8.77
C PHE A 313 -18.07 -7.23 -8.88
N ASP A 314 -19.14 -7.31 -9.68
CA ASP A 314 -20.26 -6.36 -9.63
C ASP A 314 -21.25 -6.72 -8.51
N ALA A 315 -21.19 -7.95 -8.00
CA ALA A 315 -21.96 -8.40 -6.85
C ALA A 315 -21.09 -8.50 -5.57
N PRO A 316 -21.59 -8.13 -4.39
CA PRO A 316 -20.87 -8.35 -3.14
C PRO A 316 -20.66 -9.86 -2.92
N GLY A 317 -19.40 -10.30 -3.01
CA GLY A 317 -18.99 -11.67 -2.70
C GLY A 317 -18.66 -11.84 -1.21
N PRO A 318 -18.76 -13.06 -0.66
CA PRO A 318 -18.28 -13.33 0.70
C PRO A 318 -16.75 -13.17 0.76
N ALA A 319 -16.24 -12.55 1.83
CA ALA A 319 -14.84 -12.15 1.98
C ALA A 319 -13.82 -13.29 1.74
N HIS A 320 -14.20 -14.54 2.03
CA HIS A 320 -13.37 -15.72 1.79
C HIS A 320 -13.10 -16.02 0.32
N ARG A 321 -14.05 -15.74 -0.58
CA ARG A 321 -13.83 -15.89 -2.03
C ARG A 321 -12.90 -14.81 -2.53
N LEU A 322 -13.08 -13.58 -2.03
CA LEU A 322 -12.25 -12.43 -2.40
C LEU A 322 -10.80 -12.58 -1.93
N ALA A 323 -10.55 -13.28 -0.82
CA ALA A 323 -9.19 -13.50 -0.32
C ALA A 323 -8.30 -14.24 -1.33
N ALA A 324 -8.83 -15.25 -2.04
CA ALA A 324 -8.11 -15.96 -3.10
C ALA A 324 -7.72 -14.98 -4.23
N TRP A 325 -8.69 -14.19 -4.71
CA TRP A 325 -8.50 -13.20 -5.78
C TRP A 325 -7.52 -12.09 -5.44
N ARG A 326 -7.56 -11.60 -4.20
CA ARG A 326 -6.61 -10.57 -3.74
C ARG A 326 -5.19 -11.12 -3.58
N GLY A 327 -5.03 -12.43 -3.30
CA GLY A 327 -3.76 -13.18 -3.44
C GLY A 327 -3.11 -12.96 -4.80
N TRP A 328 -3.94 -12.78 -5.81
CA TRP A 328 -3.51 -12.56 -7.16
C TRP A 328 -3.51 -11.09 -7.60
N GLY A 329 -3.68 -10.13 -6.69
CA GLY A 329 -3.68 -8.71 -7.04
C GLY A 329 -4.98 -8.19 -7.65
N ILE A 330 -6.12 -8.84 -7.39
CA ILE A 330 -7.46 -8.35 -7.72
C ILE A 330 -8.16 -7.91 -6.43
N ASP A 331 -8.51 -6.63 -6.32
CA ASP A 331 -9.19 -6.04 -5.17
C ASP A 331 -10.63 -6.57 -5.01
N ALA A 332 -11.27 -6.29 -3.86
CA ALA A 332 -12.62 -6.80 -3.56
C ALA A 332 -13.71 -6.30 -4.52
N ASP A 333 -13.49 -5.16 -5.16
CA ASP A 333 -14.36 -4.55 -6.18
C ASP A 333 -13.89 -4.86 -7.61
N GLY A 334 -12.94 -5.78 -7.75
CA GLY A 334 -12.44 -6.27 -9.03
C GLY A 334 -11.30 -5.47 -9.63
N TRP A 335 -10.89 -4.34 -9.04
CA TRP A 335 -9.76 -3.56 -9.58
C TRP A 335 -8.47 -4.37 -9.53
N ALA A 336 -7.80 -4.49 -10.67
CA ALA A 336 -6.55 -5.22 -10.78
C ALA A 336 -5.34 -4.31 -10.57
N ARG A 337 -4.29 -4.87 -9.97
CA ARG A 337 -2.95 -4.25 -9.90
C ARG A 337 -2.25 -4.34 -11.26
N ALA A 338 -1.09 -3.69 -11.36
CA ALA A 338 -0.25 -3.66 -12.58
C ALA A 338 0.09 -5.05 -13.15
N ALA A 339 0.24 -6.02 -12.24
CA ALA A 339 0.29 -7.44 -12.54
C ALA A 339 -0.70 -8.15 -11.61
N PHE A 340 -1.48 -9.06 -12.18
CA PHE A 340 -2.42 -9.89 -11.43
C PHE A 340 -2.49 -11.29 -12.07
N GLY A 341 -3.09 -12.26 -11.39
CA GLY A 341 -3.21 -13.62 -11.92
C GLY A 341 -4.36 -14.41 -11.34
N PHE A 342 -4.38 -15.73 -11.56
CA PHE A 342 -5.17 -16.73 -10.85
C PHE A 342 -4.79 -18.14 -11.30
N THR A 343 -4.83 -19.13 -10.40
CA THR A 343 -4.76 -20.54 -10.80
C THR A 343 -6.15 -20.98 -11.20
N THR A 344 -6.31 -21.40 -12.45
CA THR A 344 -7.57 -22.00 -12.91
C THR A 344 -7.82 -23.33 -12.20
N PRO A 345 -9.07 -23.71 -11.91
CA PRO A 345 -9.34 -24.97 -11.24
C PRO A 345 -8.78 -26.18 -12.01
N ALA A 346 -8.27 -27.17 -11.27
CA ALA A 346 -7.81 -28.41 -11.87
C ALA A 346 -8.94 -29.13 -12.64
N GLY A 347 -8.59 -29.73 -13.78
CA GLY A 347 -9.52 -30.46 -14.64
C GLY A 347 -9.62 -29.86 -16.04
N PRO A 348 -10.45 -30.47 -16.91
CA PRO A 348 -10.56 -30.04 -18.31
C PRO A 348 -11.30 -28.71 -18.47
N CYS A 349 -12.12 -28.31 -17.50
CA CYS A 349 -12.95 -27.10 -17.57
C CYS A 349 -12.10 -25.83 -17.55
N GLY A 350 -12.23 -25.01 -18.60
CA GLY A 350 -11.59 -23.70 -18.64
C GLY A 350 -12.26 -22.67 -17.73
N VAL A 351 -11.74 -21.44 -17.77
CA VAL A 351 -12.32 -20.29 -17.06
C VAL A 351 -12.52 -19.14 -18.05
N ARG A 352 -13.63 -18.42 -17.93
CA ARG A 352 -13.91 -17.18 -18.64
C ARG A 352 -13.68 -16.01 -17.69
N LEU A 353 -12.75 -15.14 -18.07
CA LEU A 353 -12.42 -13.89 -17.40
C LEU A 353 -13.04 -12.73 -18.17
N GLU A 354 -13.87 -11.93 -17.51
CA GLU A 354 -14.44 -10.70 -18.06
C GLU A 354 -13.74 -9.49 -17.42
N LEU A 355 -13.23 -8.59 -18.26
CA LEU A 355 -12.44 -7.43 -17.89
C LEU A 355 -13.10 -6.15 -18.41
N ASP A 356 -13.20 -5.13 -17.58
CA ASP A 356 -13.48 -3.76 -18.01
C ASP A 356 -12.15 -2.99 -18.14
N VAL A 357 -11.86 -2.50 -19.34
CA VAL A 357 -10.69 -1.68 -19.66
C VAL A 357 -11.14 -0.23 -19.78
N LEU A 358 -10.73 0.65 -18.85
CA LEU A 358 -11.22 2.03 -18.85
C LEU A 358 -10.53 2.91 -19.91
N PRO A 359 -11.24 3.90 -20.50
CA PRO A 359 -10.61 4.96 -21.28
C PRO A 359 -9.62 5.74 -20.39
N GLY A 360 -8.37 5.89 -20.82
CA GLY A 360 -7.32 6.58 -20.05
C GLY A 360 -6.57 5.71 -19.03
N ALA A 361 -6.99 4.46 -18.81
CA ALA A 361 -6.17 3.39 -18.23
C ALA A 361 -4.86 3.15 -18.98
N VAL A 362 -4.89 3.50 -20.26
CA VAL A 362 -3.97 3.12 -21.31
C VAL A 362 -3.23 4.37 -21.80
N PRO A 363 -2.08 4.76 -21.24
CA PRO A 363 -1.06 5.39 -22.06
C PRO A 363 -0.56 4.30 -23.02
N GLU A 364 -0.96 4.32 -24.30
CA GLU A 364 -0.63 3.33 -25.35
C GLU A 364 -0.01 2.02 -24.82
N TRP A 365 -0.78 1.17 -24.13
CA TRP A 365 -0.24 -0.11 -23.65
C TRP A 365 0.08 -0.97 -24.88
N PRO A 366 1.33 -1.40 -25.09
CA PRO A 366 1.58 -2.63 -25.82
C PRO A 366 1.15 -3.78 -24.89
N LEU A 367 0.54 -4.84 -25.42
CA LEU A 367 0.48 -6.17 -24.78
C LEU A 367 0.17 -6.27 -23.27
N ALA A 368 -1.04 -6.71 -22.93
CA ALA A 368 -1.20 -7.56 -21.74
C ALA A 368 -0.63 -8.94 -22.09
N GLU A 369 0.37 -9.41 -21.35
CA GLU A 369 0.87 -10.78 -21.51
C GLU A 369 0.04 -11.69 -20.61
N VAL A 370 -0.73 -12.60 -21.22
CA VAL A 370 -1.45 -13.67 -20.51
C VAL A 370 -0.60 -14.92 -20.57
N ARG A 371 0.02 -15.29 -19.46
CA ARG A 371 0.72 -16.57 -19.32
C ARG A 371 -0.24 -17.59 -18.75
N ALA A 372 -0.36 -18.75 -19.39
CA ALA A 372 -1.23 -19.84 -18.98
C ALA A 372 -0.42 -21.15 -19.03
N GLY A 373 0.13 -21.58 -17.89
CA GLY A 373 1.06 -22.71 -17.85
C GLY A 373 2.37 -22.37 -18.58
N GLY A 374 2.74 -23.16 -19.60
CA GLY A 374 3.94 -22.93 -20.41
C GLY A 374 3.73 -21.99 -21.61
N GLU A 375 2.50 -21.54 -21.86
CA GLU A 375 2.15 -20.70 -22.99
C GLU A 375 2.06 -19.22 -22.57
N SER A 376 2.40 -18.32 -23.47
CA SER A 376 2.27 -16.88 -23.30
C SER A 376 1.54 -16.28 -24.49
N LEU A 377 0.53 -15.46 -24.22
CA LEU A 377 -0.26 -14.76 -25.21
C LEU A 377 -0.18 -13.25 -25.00
N ALA A 378 0.37 -12.60 -26.01
CA ALA A 378 0.35 -11.16 -26.19
C ALA A 378 -1.05 -10.66 -26.60
N LEU A 379 -1.76 -9.97 -25.70
CA LEU A 379 -3.09 -9.39 -25.96
C LEU A 379 -3.03 -7.87 -26.06
N ARG A 380 -3.57 -7.32 -27.15
CA ARG A 380 -3.82 -5.87 -27.23
C ARG A 380 -5.20 -5.57 -26.64
N LEU A 381 -5.23 -5.02 -25.43
CA LEU A 381 -6.48 -4.61 -24.79
C LEU A 381 -6.94 -3.25 -25.34
N VAL A 382 -8.20 -3.17 -25.79
CA VAL A 382 -8.85 -1.92 -26.18
C VAL A 382 -9.82 -1.48 -25.07
N PRO A 383 -10.05 -0.17 -24.86
CA PRO A 383 -11.06 0.29 -23.92
C PRO A 383 -12.44 -0.34 -24.20
N GLY A 384 -13.10 -0.82 -23.16
CA GLY A 384 -14.34 -1.57 -23.25
C GLY A 384 -14.31 -2.87 -22.43
N ARG A 385 -15.36 -3.68 -22.58
CA ARG A 385 -15.45 -4.99 -21.93
C ARG A 385 -14.85 -6.07 -22.80
N VAL A 386 -13.92 -6.83 -22.25
CA VAL A 386 -13.19 -7.91 -22.93
C VAL A 386 -13.45 -9.21 -22.20
N ALA A 387 -13.62 -10.31 -22.94
CA ALA A 387 -13.72 -11.66 -22.38
C ALA A 387 -12.54 -12.51 -22.87
N ILE A 388 -11.89 -13.20 -21.93
CA ILE A 388 -10.75 -14.09 -22.19
C ILE A 388 -11.12 -15.48 -21.67
N GLU A 389 -11.03 -16.51 -22.51
CA GLU A 389 -11.18 -17.91 -22.08
C GLU A 389 -9.78 -18.53 -21.91
N VAL A 390 -9.50 -19.04 -20.71
CA VAL A 390 -8.22 -19.67 -20.33
C VAL A 390 -8.44 -21.17 -20.04
N PRO A 391 -7.46 -22.05 -20.36
CA PRO A 391 -7.52 -23.47 -20.02
C PRO A 391 -7.62 -23.72 -18.51
N GLY A 392 -8.18 -24.87 -18.12
CA GLY A 392 -8.18 -25.33 -16.74
C GLY A 392 -6.83 -25.92 -16.32
N GLY A 393 -6.57 -25.96 -15.01
CA GLY A 393 -5.37 -26.56 -14.42
C GLY A 393 -4.04 -25.85 -14.73
N CYS A 394 -4.10 -24.55 -15.05
CA CYS A 394 -2.91 -23.72 -15.30
C CYS A 394 -2.91 -22.44 -14.46
N ASP A 395 -1.70 -21.96 -14.14
CA ASP A 395 -1.48 -20.63 -13.57
C ASP A 395 -1.66 -19.59 -14.66
N VAL A 396 -2.58 -18.66 -14.43
CA VAL A 396 -2.83 -17.50 -15.29
C VAL A 396 -2.15 -16.29 -14.68
N GLU A 397 -1.29 -15.62 -15.44
CA GLU A 397 -0.71 -14.34 -15.05
C GLU A 397 -0.97 -13.32 -16.14
N ILE A 398 -1.48 -12.15 -15.78
CA ILE A 398 -1.75 -11.03 -16.67
C ILE A 398 -0.86 -9.86 -16.23
N ARG A 399 0.14 -9.55 -17.06
CA ARG A 399 1.09 -8.45 -16.82
C ARG A 399 0.83 -7.28 -17.76
N GLY A 400 0.81 -6.06 -17.22
CA GLY A 400 1.02 -4.87 -18.02
C GLY A 400 2.48 -4.77 -18.47
N SER A 401 2.73 -4.27 -19.68
CA SER A 401 4.04 -4.20 -20.34
C SER A 401 5.00 -3.14 -19.81
N ALA A 402 4.58 -2.31 -18.84
CA ALA A 402 5.41 -1.25 -18.32
C ALA A 402 5.54 -1.33 -16.79
N GLU A 403 6.78 -1.44 -16.32
CA GLU A 403 7.19 -1.06 -14.96
C GLU A 403 7.09 0.46 -14.80
N PHE A 404 5.88 1.02 -14.91
CA PHE A 404 5.66 2.35 -14.35
C PHE A 404 5.64 2.20 -12.82
N PRO A 405 6.26 3.11 -12.04
CA PRO A 405 5.99 3.23 -10.63
C PRO A 405 4.57 3.77 -10.48
N LEU A 406 3.60 2.89 -10.71
CA LEU A 406 2.20 3.20 -10.57
C LEU A 406 1.98 3.44 -9.08
N GLY A 407 1.61 4.67 -8.74
CA GLY A 407 1.07 4.97 -7.41
C GLY A 407 -0.07 3.99 -7.07
N PRO A 408 -0.47 3.88 -5.80
CA PRO A 408 -1.17 2.73 -5.26
C PRO A 408 -2.54 2.37 -5.88
N ARG A 409 -3.07 3.15 -6.84
CA ARG A 409 -4.37 2.92 -7.50
C ARG A 409 -4.44 3.48 -8.92
N HIS A 410 -3.71 2.91 -9.87
CA HIS A 410 -4.05 3.13 -11.29
C HIS A 410 -5.23 2.22 -11.66
N ARG A 411 -6.44 2.78 -11.71
CA ARG A 411 -7.70 2.08 -12.03
C ARG A 411 -7.84 1.86 -13.53
N GLY A 412 -6.93 1.08 -14.10
CA GLY A 412 -6.89 0.88 -15.53
C GLY A 412 -7.72 -0.31 -16.02
N LEU A 413 -7.70 -1.38 -15.23
CA LEU A 413 -8.27 -2.66 -15.56
C LEU A 413 -9.06 -3.18 -14.37
N ARG A 414 -10.27 -3.65 -14.60
CA ARG A 414 -11.14 -4.23 -13.58
C ARG A 414 -11.59 -5.61 -14.01
N VAL A 415 -11.34 -6.62 -13.21
CA VAL A 415 -11.96 -7.93 -13.34
C VAL A 415 -13.42 -7.80 -12.93
N VAL A 416 -14.32 -7.99 -13.89
CA VAL A 416 -15.76 -7.93 -13.68
C VAL A 416 -16.26 -9.28 -13.19
N ARG A 417 -15.85 -10.35 -13.87
CA ARG A 417 -16.37 -11.68 -13.59
C ARG A 417 -15.34 -12.74 -13.93
N VAL A 418 -15.34 -13.79 -13.13
CA VAL A 418 -14.64 -15.03 -13.43
C VAL A 418 -15.63 -16.18 -13.30
N ALA A 419 -15.77 -16.97 -14.36
CA ALA A 419 -16.74 -18.06 -14.42
C ALA A 419 -16.12 -19.33 -15.00
N ARG A 420 -16.32 -20.47 -14.35
CA ARG A 420 -15.91 -21.77 -14.87
C ARG A 420 -16.72 -22.11 -16.13
N LEU A 421 -16.04 -22.59 -17.16
CA LEU A 421 -16.66 -23.09 -18.37
C LEU A 421 -17.15 -24.52 -18.14
N ALA A 422 -18.37 -24.83 -18.61
CA ALA A 422 -18.91 -26.20 -18.60
C ALA A 422 -18.19 -27.13 -19.61
N ARG A 423 -17.32 -26.56 -20.44
CA ARG A 423 -16.55 -27.24 -21.49
C ARG A 423 -15.05 -27.01 -21.26
N ALA A 424 -14.23 -27.83 -21.90
CA ALA A 424 -12.83 -27.47 -22.07
C ALA A 424 -12.73 -26.15 -22.83
N ALA A 425 -11.85 -25.26 -22.38
CA ALA A 425 -11.52 -24.09 -23.19
C ALA A 425 -11.06 -24.60 -24.55
N SER A 426 -11.62 -24.08 -25.63
CA SER A 426 -11.03 -24.33 -26.94
C SER A 426 -9.59 -23.85 -26.88
N ARG A 427 -8.62 -24.66 -27.30
CA ARG A 427 -7.22 -24.21 -27.48
C ARG A 427 -7.13 -22.95 -28.38
N ALA A 428 -8.19 -22.68 -29.15
CA ALA A 428 -8.43 -21.40 -29.78
C ALA A 428 -8.97 -20.38 -28.74
N TRP A 429 -8.13 -19.43 -28.38
CA TRP A 429 -8.52 -18.20 -27.70
C TRP A 429 -9.57 -17.47 -28.56
N SER A 430 -10.83 -17.44 -28.12
CA SER A 430 -11.89 -16.74 -28.87
C SER A 430 -12.00 -15.30 -28.40
N TRP A 431 -11.55 -14.37 -29.25
CA TRP A 431 -11.72 -12.94 -29.04
C TRP A 431 -13.02 -12.46 -29.73
N PRO A 432 -14.01 -11.92 -29.00
CA PRO A 432 -15.24 -11.43 -29.62
C PRO A 432 -15.02 -10.02 -30.19
N GLY A 433 -14.49 -9.94 -31.40
CA GLY A 433 -14.49 -8.71 -32.19
C GLY A 433 -13.28 -8.56 -33.10
N GLU A 434 -13.50 -8.52 -34.42
CA GLU A 434 -12.48 -8.01 -35.33
C GLU A 434 -12.06 -6.61 -34.87
N PRO A 435 -10.75 -6.32 -34.72
CA PRO A 435 -10.30 -4.99 -34.39
C PRO A 435 -10.74 -4.03 -35.51
N PRO A 436 -11.34 -2.88 -35.20
CA PRO A 436 -11.53 -1.85 -36.22
C PRO A 436 -10.17 -1.52 -36.84
N ALA A 437 -10.16 -1.33 -38.17
CA ALA A 437 -8.97 -1.03 -38.93
C ALA A 437 -8.11 0.05 -38.22
N PRO A 438 -6.79 -0.15 -38.12
CA PRO A 438 -5.93 0.74 -37.34
C PRO A 438 -6.07 2.18 -37.86
N ARG A 439 -6.58 3.06 -36.99
CA ARG A 439 -6.34 4.49 -37.17
C ARG A 439 -4.84 4.74 -36.97
N PRO A 440 -4.16 5.44 -37.88
CA PRO A 440 -2.76 5.80 -37.66
C PRO A 440 -2.65 6.61 -36.36
N ALA A 441 -1.74 6.18 -35.48
CA ALA A 441 -1.53 6.78 -34.17
C ALA A 441 -0.95 8.19 -34.31
N ASP A 442 -1.58 9.16 -33.65
CA ASP A 442 -1.04 10.51 -33.43
C ASP A 442 -0.13 10.47 -32.19
N PHE A 443 1.18 10.42 -32.41
CA PHE A 443 2.17 10.57 -31.33
C PHE A 443 2.21 12.03 -30.85
N ARG A 444 2.23 12.25 -29.53
CA ARG A 444 2.56 13.54 -28.90
C ARG A 444 3.70 13.42 -27.90
N ASP A 445 4.49 14.49 -27.90
CA ASP A 445 5.40 15.01 -26.88
C ASP A 445 6.89 14.62 -26.95
N GLY A 446 7.68 15.67 -27.18
CA GLY A 446 9.14 15.70 -27.35
C GLY A 446 9.61 16.95 -28.13
N GLY A 447 8.74 17.54 -28.96
CA GLY A 447 8.98 18.80 -29.68
C GLY A 447 8.21 19.99 -29.12
N PRO A 448 8.43 21.22 -29.66
CA PRO A 448 7.57 22.37 -29.40
C PRO A 448 6.10 22.01 -29.59
N LYS A 449 5.17 22.64 -28.85
CA LYS A 449 3.71 22.42 -29.01
C LYS A 449 3.32 22.41 -30.50
N GLY A 450 2.79 21.29 -30.97
CA GLY A 450 2.33 21.11 -32.36
C GLY A 450 3.25 20.30 -33.28
N TRP A 451 4.24 19.58 -32.74
CA TRP A 451 5.11 18.65 -33.47
C TRP A 451 4.68 17.19 -33.32
N ILE A 452 4.83 16.41 -34.40
CA ILE A 452 4.67 14.97 -34.45
C ILE A 452 5.94 14.39 -35.10
N THR A 453 6.64 13.52 -34.38
CA THR A 453 7.80 12.78 -34.91
C THR A 453 7.45 11.30 -35.03
N GLN A 454 7.73 10.71 -36.19
CA GLN A 454 7.60 9.27 -36.46
C GLN A 454 8.99 8.66 -36.60
N GLY A 455 9.20 7.50 -35.97
CA GLY A 455 10.49 6.81 -36.00
C GLY A 455 11.51 7.36 -35.00
N VAL A 456 11.07 7.99 -33.91
CA VAL A 456 11.89 8.42 -32.76
C VAL A 456 11.44 7.63 -31.54
N ASP A 457 12.36 7.00 -30.81
CA ASP A 457 12.05 6.30 -29.56
C ASP A 457 12.07 7.23 -28.34
N THR A 458 11.73 6.69 -27.16
CA THR A 458 11.60 7.43 -25.90
C THR A 458 12.89 8.08 -25.43
N ASP A 459 14.04 7.58 -25.90
CA ASP A 459 15.35 8.11 -25.56
C ASP A 459 15.81 9.19 -26.56
N GLY A 460 14.93 9.55 -27.52
CA GLY A 460 15.18 10.54 -28.57
C GLY A 460 15.87 9.97 -29.81
N TRP A 461 16.07 8.66 -29.91
CA TRP A 461 16.81 8.08 -31.02
C TRP A 461 15.94 7.79 -32.23
N CYS A 462 16.46 8.17 -33.38
CA CYS A 462 15.80 8.05 -34.67
C CYS A 462 16.18 6.75 -35.36
N ALA A 463 15.18 6.06 -35.93
CA ALA A 463 15.39 4.96 -36.87
C ALA A 463 15.98 5.45 -38.20
N ILE A 464 16.36 4.51 -39.08
CA ILE A 464 16.86 4.76 -40.45
C ILE A 464 15.96 5.75 -41.20
N ARG A 465 14.65 5.69 -40.98
CA ARG A 465 13.68 6.63 -41.54
C ARG A 465 12.93 7.31 -40.40
N CYS A 466 13.13 8.61 -40.24
CA CYS A 466 12.43 9.44 -39.27
C CYS A 466 11.70 10.58 -39.98
N ARG A 467 10.44 10.83 -39.62
CA ARG A 467 9.65 11.95 -40.16
C ARG A 467 9.29 12.90 -39.04
N ALA A 468 9.48 14.20 -39.24
CA ALA A 468 9.00 15.21 -38.31
C ALA A 468 8.05 16.16 -39.03
N THR A 469 6.84 16.29 -38.50
CA THR A 469 5.82 17.22 -39.01
C THR A 469 5.36 18.16 -37.91
N GLY A 470 4.97 19.39 -38.26
CA GLY A 470 4.40 20.29 -37.26
C GLY A 470 3.85 21.59 -37.84
N LYS A 471 2.83 22.13 -37.17
CA LYS A 471 2.26 23.44 -37.53
C LYS A 471 3.11 24.56 -36.95
N VAL A 472 3.49 25.50 -37.79
CA VAL A 472 4.43 26.56 -37.39
C VAL A 472 3.68 27.73 -36.77
N PRO A 473 4.08 28.21 -35.58
CA PRO A 473 3.54 29.43 -35.00
C PRO A 473 3.78 30.65 -35.90
N ALA A 474 2.86 31.61 -35.86
CA ALA A 474 2.99 32.84 -36.63
C ALA A 474 4.32 33.55 -36.34
N GLY A 475 5.00 34.02 -37.39
CA GLY A 475 6.26 34.78 -37.26
C GLY A 475 7.55 33.94 -37.28
N PHE A 476 7.46 32.62 -37.47
CA PHE A 476 8.61 31.74 -37.75
C PHE A 476 8.53 31.19 -39.17
N THR A 477 9.70 30.95 -39.79
CA THR A 477 9.80 30.51 -41.19
C THR A 477 10.59 29.21 -41.36
N ALA A 478 11.17 28.69 -40.28
CA ALA A 478 11.82 27.39 -40.24
C ALA A 478 11.74 26.74 -38.85
N ALA A 479 12.05 25.44 -38.81
CA ALA A 479 12.39 24.71 -37.61
C ALA A 479 13.87 24.34 -37.59
N ARG A 480 14.50 24.37 -36.42
CA ARG A 480 15.86 23.87 -36.18
C ARG A 480 15.79 22.61 -35.33
N LEU A 481 16.30 21.51 -35.87
CA LEU A 481 16.51 20.24 -35.20
C LEU A 481 18.01 20.09 -34.88
N ARG A 482 18.33 19.91 -33.61
CA ARG A 482 19.70 19.59 -33.18
C ARG A 482 19.83 18.09 -33.07
N LEU A 483 20.74 17.51 -33.82
CA LEU A 483 20.91 16.07 -33.98
C LEU A 483 22.33 15.68 -33.50
N ARG A 484 22.48 14.50 -32.91
CA ARG A 484 23.78 13.93 -32.56
C ARG A 484 24.00 12.60 -33.28
N VAL A 485 25.11 12.52 -33.98
CA VAL A 485 25.50 11.40 -34.82
C VAL A 485 26.60 10.61 -34.10
N PRO A 486 26.44 9.29 -33.89
CA PRO A 486 27.37 8.48 -33.11
C PRO A 486 28.82 8.49 -33.64
N PRO A 487 29.84 8.24 -32.79
CA PRO A 487 31.26 8.24 -33.15
C PRO A 487 31.67 7.38 -34.35
N ARG A 488 30.93 6.28 -34.60
CA ARG A 488 31.20 5.32 -35.67
C ARG A 488 30.38 5.55 -36.94
N ALA A 489 29.46 6.51 -36.91
CA ALA A 489 28.52 6.76 -38.00
C ALA A 489 29.14 7.65 -39.07
N LYS A 490 29.24 7.14 -40.30
CA LYS A 490 29.48 7.93 -41.51
C LYS A 490 28.47 7.47 -42.55
N GLY A 491 27.72 8.41 -43.10
CA GLY A 491 26.66 8.10 -44.05
C GLY A 491 26.21 9.32 -44.84
N VAL A 492 25.33 9.08 -45.80
CA VAL A 492 24.63 10.10 -46.56
C VAL A 492 23.17 10.12 -46.11
N TRP A 493 22.74 11.26 -45.58
CA TRP A 493 21.33 11.46 -45.23
C TRP A 493 20.56 12.04 -46.40
N GLY A 494 19.44 11.41 -46.75
CA GLY A 494 18.42 11.98 -47.60
C GLY A 494 17.45 12.81 -46.78
N LEU A 495 17.46 14.13 -46.99
CA LEU A 495 16.53 15.07 -46.39
C LEU A 495 15.45 15.41 -47.42
N ARG A 496 14.20 15.02 -47.16
CA ARG A 496 13.07 15.35 -48.03
C ARG A 496 12.15 16.34 -47.33
N CYS A 497 11.91 17.49 -47.96
CA CYS A 497 10.93 18.48 -47.52
C CYS A 497 10.04 18.86 -48.72
N GLY A 498 8.76 18.50 -48.66
CA GLY A 498 7.88 18.57 -49.82
C GLY A 498 8.40 17.71 -50.99
N ARG A 499 8.59 18.34 -52.16
CA ARG A 499 9.13 17.67 -53.37
C ARG A 499 10.66 17.71 -53.47
N SER A 500 11.32 18.51 -52.63
CA SER A 500 12.78 18.67 -52.66
C SER A 500 13.46 17.56 -51.88
N VAL A 501 14.50 16.97 -52.46
CA VAL A 501 15.37 15.99 -51.81
C VAL A 501 16.80 16.51 -51.84
N THR A 502 17.41 16.65 -50.67
CA THR A 502 18.82 17.03 -50.52
C THR A 502 19.58 15.88 -49.89
N ARG A 503 20.73 15.51 -50.46
CA ARG A 503 21.62 14.50 -49.87
C ARG A 503 22.79 15.19 -49.21
N VAL A 504 23.07 14.86 -47.96
CA VAL A 504 24.16 15.48 -47.19
C VAL A 504 25.03 14.39 -46.60
N ALA A 505 26.34 14.50 -46.78
CA ALA A 505 27.29 13.65 -46.10
C ALA A 505 27.37 14.07 -44.62
N VAL A 506 27.13 13.13 -43.72
CA VAL A 506 27.07 13.36 -42.28
C VAL A 506 28.12 12.49 -41.59
N GLY A 507 28.94 13.14 -40.77
CA GLY A 507 29.95 12.49 -39.93
C GLY A 507 29.57 12.54 -38.45
N PRO A 508 30.36 11.90 -37.59
CA PRO A 508 30.12 11.91 -36.14
C PRO A 508 30.12 13.32 -35.56
N GLY A 509 29.31 13.54 -34.53
CA GLY A 509 29.22 14.84 -33.85
C GLY A 509 27.80 15.41 -33.85
N GLU A 510 27.69 16.70 -33.52
CA GLU A 510 26.40 17.37 -33.47
C GLU A 510 26.14 18.20 -34.73
N TRP A 511 24.89 18.22 -35.16
CA TRP A 511 24.45 18.86 -36.38
C TRP A 511 23.19 19.66 -36.14
N ASP A 512 23.07 20.79 -36.84
CA ASP A 512 21.86 21.59 -36.91
C ASP A 512 21.20 21.38 -38.27
N LEU A 513 20.00 20.82 -38.27
CA LEU A 513 19.12 20.71 -39.42
C LEU A 513 18.06 21.81 -39.36
N ILE A 514 18.16 22.78 -40.26
CA ILE A 514 17.18 23.85 -40.42
C ILE A 514 16.24 23.45 -41.54
N VAL A 515 14.93 23.36 -41.25
CA VAL A 515 13.88 22.94 -42.19
C VAL A 515 12.93 24.10 -42.43
N PRO A 516 12.80 24.61 -43.67
CA PRO A 516 11.91 25.70 -44.00
C PRO A 516 10.45 25.27 -43.93
N VAL A 517 9.58 26.24 -43.68
CA VAL A 517 8.13 26.05 -43.63
C VAL A 517 7.55 26.09 -45.03
N VAL A 518 6.77 25.08 -45.38
CA VAL A 518 6.05 25.02 -46.66
C VAL A 518 4.56 24.95 -46.36
N GLY A 519 3.82 26.00 -46.73
CA GLY A 519 2.36 26.06 -46.52
C GLY A 519 1.93 26.08 -45.04
N GLY A 520 2.74 26.67 -44.16
CA GLY A 520 2.46 26.73 -42.71
C GLY A 520 2.77 25.45 -41.93
N LEU A 521 3.34 24.44 -42.61
CA LEU A 521 3.77 23.18 -42.03
C LEU A 521 5.28 22.98 -42.23
N VAL A 522 5.91 22.38 -41.24
CA VAL A 522 7.19 21.68 -41.42
C VAL A 522 6.86 20.22 -41.69
N ASP A 523 7.47 19.65 -42.71
CA ASP A 523 7.44 18.22 -42.99
C ASP A 523 8.82 17.82 -43.53
N VAL A 524 9.58 17.11 -42.70
CA VAL A 524 10.90 16.60 -43.06
C VAL A 524 10.95 15.10 -42.86
N LEU A 525 11.41 14.40 -43.89
CA LEU A 525 11.83 13.01 -43.79
C LEU A 525 13.35 12.96 -43.82
N VAL A 526 13.93 12.35 -42.80
CA VAL A 526 15.37 12.05 -42.73
C VAL A 526 15.53 10.55 -42.99
N GLU A 527 16.25 10.21 -44.04
CA GLU A 527 16.59 8.85 -44.42
C GLU A 527 18.11 8.67 -44.29
N SER A 528 18.55 7.90 -43.28
CA SER A 528 19.95 7.53 -43.09
C SER A 528 20.25 6.24 -43.86
N ASP A 529 21.32 6.22 -44.63
CA ASP A 529 21.86 4.98 -45.23
C ASP A 529 22.69 4.15 -44.23
N TRP A 530 22.90 4.69 -43.03
CA TRP A 530 23.66 4.07 -41.95
C TRP A 530 22.78 3.80 -40.72
N ALA A 531 23.03 2.67 -40.07
CA ALA A 531 22.38 2.28 -38.83
C ALA A 531 23.28 1.33 -38.02
N ASP A 532 23.27 1.46 -36.68
CA ASP A 532 24.06 0.63 -35.77
C ASP A 532 23.18 0.12 -34.63
N THR A 533 23.55 -1.02 -34.06
CA THR A 533 22.91 -1.54 -32.86
C THR A 533 23.51 -0.87 -31.64
N VAL A 534 22.64 -0.41 -30.73
CA VAL A 534 23.03 0.42 -29.57
C VAL A 534 23.93 -0.37 -28.61
N SER A 535 23.70 -1.67 -28.48
CA SER A 535 24.51 -2.62 -27.72
C SER A 535 24.18 -4.06 -28.11
N GLU A 536 24.96 -5.03 -27.65
CA GLU A 536 24.65 -6.47 -27.81
C GLU A 536 23.35 -6.90 -27.09
N VAL A 537 22.93 -6.13 -26.08
CA VAL A 537 21.71 -6.38 -25.29
C VAL A 537 20.48 -5.68 -25.88
N ASP A 538 20.70 -4.55 -26.58
CA ASP A 538 19.65 -3.73 -27.19
C ASP A 538 19.71 -3.85 -28.72
N GLN A 539 18.92 -4.78 -29.27
CA GLN A 539 18.87 -5.07 -30.71
C GLN A 539 18.18 -3.97 -31.54
N ARG A 540 17.82 -2.83 -30.97
CA ARG A 540 17.24 -1.71 -31.71
C ARG A 540 18.29 -1.06 -32.61
N VAL A 541 17.89 -0.80 -33.86
CA VAL A 541 18.72 -0.16 -34.87
C VAL A 541 18.50 1.35 -34.82
N ARG A 542 19.55 2.13 -34.52
CA ARG A 542 19.48 3.59 -34.31
C ARG A 542 20.46 4.33 -35.23
N SER A 543 20.01 5.44 -35.83
CA SER A 543 20.82 6.22 -36.79
C SER A 543 21.37 7.52 -36.20
N PHE A 544 20.58 8.28 -35.44
CA PHE A 544 21.02 9.52 -34.77
C PHE A 544 20.08 9.89 -33.61
N LEU A 545 20.54 10.75 -32.70
CA LEU A 545 19.79 11.21 -31.53
C LEU A 545 19.26 12.64 -31.75
N LEU A 546 17.96 12.86 -31.58
CA LEU A 546 17.36 14.20 -31.60
C LEU A 546 17.56 14.86 -30.22
N LEU A 547 18.44 15.86 -30.15
CA LEU A 547 18.77 16.56 -28.90
C LEU A 547 17.77 17.67 -28.55
N SER A 548 17.28 18.41 -29.55
CA SER A 548 16.31 19.49 -29.34
C SER A 548 15.64 19.93 -30.64
N ALA A 549 14.45 20.51 -30.55
CA ALA A 549 13.77 21.17 -31.66
C ALA A 549 13.35 22.60 -31.25
N SER A 550 13.60 23.59 -32.11
CA SER A 550 13.24 25.00 -31.86
C SER A 550 12.77 25.69 -33.15
N TRP A 551 12.00 26.77 -33.04
CA TRP A 551 11.55 27.55 -34.19
C TRP A 551 12.56 28.65 -34.53
N GLN A 552 12.77 28.91 -35.82
CA GLN A 552 13.70 29.94 -36.30
C GLN A 552 13.10 30.76 -37.45
N ARG A 553 13.73 31.91 -37.72
CA ARG A 553 13.50 32.70 -38.93
C ARG A 553 14.62 32.41 -39.92
N SER A 554 14.41 31.41 -40.76
CA SER A 554 15.27 31.05 -41.88
C SER A 554 14.39 30.57 -43.03
N ASN A 555 14.82 30.75 -44.28
CA ASN A 555 14.09 30.25 -45.46
C ASN A 555 14.85 29.14 -46.18
N GLU A 556 16.00 28.72 -45.64
CA GLU A 556 16.87 27.73 -46.28
C GLU A 556 16.79 26.38 -45.55
N LEU A 557 16.65 25.30 -46.33
CA LEU A 557 16.91 23.95 -45.85
C LEU A 557 18.43 23.76 -45.78
N CYS A 558 19.00 23.73 -44.58
CA CYS A 558 20.44 23.51 -44.41
C CYS A 558 20.73 22.52 -43.30
N LEU A 559 21.71 21.64 -43.52
CA LEU A 559 22.31 20.82 -42.47
C LEU A 559 23.75 21.29 -42.30
N ARG A 560 24.15 21.67 -41.09
CA ARG A 560 25.51 22.14 -40.80
C ARG A 560 26.03 21.57 -39.48
N PRO A 561 27.35 21.38 -39.32
CA PRO A 561 27.92 21.03 -38.04
C PRO A 561 27.50 22.06 -36.97
N HIS A 562 27.14 21.58 -35.79
CA HIS A 562 26.81 22.45 -34.68
C HIS A 562 28.08 23.16 -34.20
N VAL A 563 28.14 24.47 -34.37
CA VAL A 563 29.17 25.30 -33.76
C VAL A 563 28.62 25.80 -32.43
N PRO A 564 29.18 25.40 -31.28
CA PRO A 564 28.76 25.94 -30.00
C PRO A 564 28.96 27.45 -30.03
N VAL A 565 27.89 28.21 -29.77
CA VAL A 565 28.01 29.65 -29.59
C VAL A 565 28.86 29.84 -28.35
N GLN A 566 30.09 30.36 -28.50
CA GLN A 566 30.86 30.79 -27.33
C GLN A 566 30.03 31.85 -26.61
N PRO A 567 29.81 31.72 -25.29
CA PRO A 567 29.05 32.71 -24.56
C PRO A 567 29.67 34.07 -24.80
N SER A 568 28.88 35.01 -25.32
CA SER A 568 29.26 36.41 -25.40
C SER A 568 29.56 36.88 -23.97
N VAL A 569 30.84 37.18 -23.71
CA VAL A 569 31.29 37.79 -22.45
C VAL A 569 30.58 39.12 -22.23
#